data_AF-A0A6I4T7Z5-F1
#
_entry.id   AF-A0A6I4T7Z5-F1
#
_cell.length_a   1.000
_cell.length_b   1.000
_cell.length_c   1.000
_cell.angle_alpha   90.00
_cell.angle_beta   90.00
_cell.angle_gamma   90.00
#
_symmetry.space_group_name_H-M   'P 1'
#
loop_
_entity.id
_entity.type
_entity.pdbx_description
1 polymer ?
#
loop_
_entity_poly.entity_id
_entity_poly.type
_entity_poly.pdbx_seq_one_letter_code
_entity_poly.pdbx_strand_id
1 'polypeptide(L)'
;MQEVLRVSVPAGGELQAASAFYDTELPRVRAHLTRLREQSAAAALLVCFIDPAQERVSAQHGWRLAAIQQLARDYAPLRVNGLQENGGAGANDAAVDETAEWLQGASGITGQLFTLG
;
A
#
# COMPACT_ATOMS: atom_id res chain seq x y z
N MET A 1 7.15 0.21 -14.61
CA MET A 1 7.56 -0.87 -13.69
C MET A 1 6.72 -0.75 -12.43
N GLN A 2 6.10 -1.85 -11.99
CA GLN A 2 5.32 -1.89 -10.74
C GLN A 2 6.15 -2.60 -9.68
N GLU A 3 6.47 -1.91 -8.58
CA GLU A 3 7.12 -2.50 -7.42
C GLU A 3 6.11 -2.72 -6.29
N VAL A 4 6.39 -3.69 -5.41
CA VAL A 4 5.59 -4.01 -4.24
C VAL A 4 6.40 -3.76 -2.98
N LEU A 5 5.84 -3.02 -2.03
CA LEU A 5 6.42 -2.81 -0.71
C LEU A 5 5.44 -3.31 0.35
N ARG A 6 5.86 -4.32 1.13
CA ARG A 6 5.10 -4.83 2.27
C ARG A 6 5.39 -3.97 3.50
N VAL A 7 4.32 -3.47 4.13
CA VAL A 7 4.37 -2.67 5.36
C VAL A 7 3.61 -3.41 6.45
N SER A 8 4.18 -3.47 7.65
CA SER A 8 3.54 -4.13 8.79
C SER A 8 2.99 -3.06 9.72
N VAL A 9 1.73 -3.19 10.11
CA VAL A 9 1.13 -2.34 11.14
C VAL A 9 0.83 -3.18 12.39
N PRO A 10 1.11 -2.67 13.60
CA PRO A 10 0.84 -3.43 14.81
C PRO A 10 -0.66 -3.65 14.97
N ALA A 11 -1.00 -4.75 15.66
CA ALA A 11 -2.36 -4.97 16.12
C ALA A 11 -2.79 -3.83 17.09
N GLY A 12 -4.07 -3.48 17.07
CA GLY A 12 -4.63 -2.42 17.91
C GLY A 12 -5.82 -1.72 17.26
N GLY A 13 -6.27 -0.64 17.88
CA GLY A 13 -7.30 0.23 17.30
C GLY A 13 -6.77 1.02 16.10
N GLU A 14 -7.68 1.51 15.23
CA GLU A 14 -7.35 2.23 14.00
C GLU A 14 -6.33 3.36 14.21
N LEU A 15 -6.51 4.18 15.25
CA LEU A 15 -5.61 5.29 15.55
C LEU A 15 -4.20 4.83 15.93
N GLN A 16 -4.08 3.72 16.66
CA GLN A 16 -2.79 3.17 17.07
C GLN A 16 -2.04 2.59 15.85
N ALA A 17 -2.74 1.84 15.01
CA ALA A 17 -2.20 1.30 13.77
C ALA A 17 -1.76 2.42 12.81
N ALA A 18 -2.59 3.45 12.64
CA ALA A 18 -2.26 4.62 11.82
C ALA A 18 -1.03 5.36 12.37
N SER A 19 -0.99 5.62 13.68
CA SER A 19 0.16 6.29 14.32
C SER A 19 1.46 5.51 14.09
N ALA A 20 1.43 4.18 14.27
CA ALA A 20 2.60 3.34 14.05
C ALA A 20 3.03 3.31 12.57
N PHE A 21 2.08 3.27 11.64
CA PHE A 21 2.39 3.42 10.22
C PHE A 21 3.08 4.74 9.92
N TYR A 22 2.55 5.86 10.42
CA TYR A 22 3.12 7.19 10.17
C TYR A 22 4.51 7.37 10.78
N ASP A 23 4.76 6.75 11.93
CA ASP A 23 6.03 6.82 12.64
C ASP A 23 7.11 5.93 11.99
N THR A 24 6.78 4.68 11.65
CA THR A 24 7.77 3.67 11.24
C THR A 24 7.78 3.40 9.73
N GLU A 25 6.61 3.20 9.14
CA GLU A 25 6.49 2.68 7.77
C GLU A 25 6.43 3.80 6.71
N LEU A 26 5.79 4.93 7.01
CA LEU A 26 5.70 6.04 6.06
C LEU A 26 7.09 6.57 5.63
N PRO A 27 8.08 6.75 6.53
CA PRO A 27 9.43 7.15 6.11
C PRO A 27 10.05 6.14 5.11
N ARG A 28 9.84 4.84 5.31
CA ARG A 28 10.32 3.78 4.41
C ARG A 28 9.62 3.84 3.05
N VAL A 29 8.29 4.01 3.04
CA VAL A 29 7.50 4.19 1.81
C VAL A 29 7.97 5.41 1.03
N ARG A 30 8.18 6.55 1.71
CA ARG A 30 8.66 7.80 1.10
C ARG A 30 10.05 7.65 0.50
N ALA A 31 10.98 6.99 1.21
CA ALA A 31 12.32 6.70 0.70
C ALA A 31 12.28 5.85 -0.57
N HIS A 32 11.43 4.82 -0.60
CA HIS A 32 11.23 3.95 -1.76
C HIS A 32 10.67 4.72 -2.96
N LEU A 33 9.68 5.59 -2.74
CA LEU A 33 9.09 6.43 -3.79
C LEU A 33 10.09 7.45 -4.36
N THR A 34 10.94 8.05 -3.51
CA THR A 34 12.02 8.94 -3.98
C THR A 34 12.99 8.19 -4.90
N ARG A 35 13.44 6.99 -4.50
CA ARG A 35 14.29 6.14 -5.35
C ARG A 35 13.61 5.80 -6.68
N LEU A 36 12.34 5.41 -6.65
CA LEU A 36 11.58 5.10 -7.88
C LEU A 36 11.48 6.30 -8.82
N ARG A 37 11.23 7.49 -8.26
CA ARG A 37 11.13 8.74 -9.03
C ARG A 37 12.42 9.05 -9.78
N GLU A 38 13.56 8.84 -9.13
CA GLU A 38 14.89 9.06 -9.71
C GLU A 38 15.19 8.06 -10.84
N GLN A 39 14.64 6.84 -10.75
CA GLN A 39 14.84 5.81 -11.77
C GLN A 39 13.93 5.97 -12.99
N SER A 40 12.65 6.31 -12.78
CA SER A 40 11.69 6.44 -13.87
C SER A 40 10.44 7.23 -13.48
N ALA A 41 10.05 8.19 -14.32
CA ALA A 41 8.77 8.89 -14.18
C ALA A 41 7.55 7.97 -14.38
N ALA A 42 7.74 6.80 -15.00
CA ALA A 42 6.69 5.79 -15.23
C ALA A 42 6.71 4.65 -14.20
N ALA A 43 7.48 4.79 -13.11
CA ALA A 43 7.45 3.83 -12.01
C ALA A 43 6.14 3.90 -11.22
N ALA A 44 5.81 2.81 -10.55
CA ALA A 44 4.62 2.68 -9.73
C ALA A 44 4.89 1.81 -8.51
N LEU A 45 4.22 2.11 -7.40
CA LEU A 45 4.33 1.40 -6.13
C LEU A 45 2.98 0.84 -5.70
N LEU A 46 2.97 -0.42 -5.29
CA LEU A 46 1.88 -1.07 -4.57
C LEU A 46 2.30 -1.26 -3.12
N VAL A 47 1.65 -0.57 -2.19
CA VAL A 47 1.88 -0.71 -0.75
C VAL A 47 0.97 -1.80 -0.22
N CYS A 48 1.53 -2.93 0.19
CA CYS A 48 0.79 -4.07 0.73
C CYS A 48 0.80 -4.01 2.26
N PHE A 49 -0.36 -3.74 2.86
CA PHE A 49 -0.55 -3.68 4.30
C PHE A 49 -0.69 -5.10 4.85
N ILE A 50 0.23 -5.50 5.73
CA ILE A 50 0.24 -6.78 6.42
C ILE A 50 -0.29 -6.57 7.84
N ASP A 51 -1.41 -7.22 8.16
CA ASP A 51 -2.02 -7.22 9.48
C ASP A 51 -1.60 -8.48 10.26
N PRO A 52 -0.84 -8.36 11.36
CA PRO A 52 -0.35 -9.51 12.13
C PRO A 52 -1.44 -10.21 12.94
N ALA A 53 -2.53 -9.52 13.25
CA ALA A 53 -3.72 -10.09 13.86
C ALA A 53 -4.86 -9.88 12.87
N GLN A 54 -5.58 -10.94 12.52
CA GLN A 54 -6.74 -10.92 11.61
C GLN A 54 -7.96 -10.17 12.17
N GLU A 55 -7.72 -9.23 13.08
CA GLU A 55 -8.73 -8.43 13.72
C GLU A 55 -9.05 -7.21 12.85
N ARG A 56 -10.28 -7.17 12.38
CA ARG A 56 -10.97 -5.98 11.84
C ARG A 56 -10.19 -5.20 10.76
N VAL A 57 -9.72 -5.90 9.72
CA VAL A 57 -9.17 -5.27 8.51
C VAL A 57 -10.12 -4.21 7.93
N SER A 58 -11.43 -4.45 7.97
CA SER A 58 -12.44 -3.50 7.50
C SER A 58 -12.42 -2.15 8.24
N ALA A 59 -12.04 -2.13 9.51
CA ALA A 59 -11.93 -0.91 10.32
C ALA A 59 -10.74 -0.03 9.87
N GLN A 60 -9.66 -0.65 9.36
CA GLN A 60 -8.45 0.09 8.99
C GLN A 60 -8.51 0.77 7.60
N HIS A 61 -9.58 0.54 6.82
CA HIS A 61 -9.67 1.00 5.44
C HIS A 61 -9.56 2.53 5.31
N GLY A 62 -10.22 3.28 6.19
CA GLY A 62 -10.33 4.74 6.07
C GLY A 62 -8.97 5.45 6.10
N TRP A 63 -8.15 5.17 7.11
CA TRP A 63 -6.85 5.82 7.26
C TRP A 63 -5.85 5.32 6.21
N ARG A 64 -5.89 4.04 5.82
CA ARG A 64 -5.04 3.46 4.78
C ARG A 64 -5.30 4.12 3.43
N LEU A 65 -6.57 4.24 3.05
CA LEU A 65 -6.96 4.89 1.80
C LEU A 65 -6.51 6.35 1.79
N ALA A 66 -6.72 7.08 2.89
CA ALA A 66 -6.27 8.47 3.00
C ALA A 66 -4.75 8.60 2.84
N ALA A 67 -3.96 7.72 3.47
CA ALA A 67 -2.50 7.70 3.34
C ALA A 67 -2.05 7.43 1.90
N ILE A 68 -2.65 6.43 1.23
CA ILE A 68 -2.35 6.09 -0.17
C ILE A 68 -2.71 7.23 -1.12
N GLN A 69 -3.88 7.84 -0.93
CA GLN A 69 -4.29 8.98 -1.75
C GLN A 69 -3.37 10.19 -1.56
N GLN A 70 -2.92 10.46 -0.34
CA GLN A 70 -1.95 11.52 -0.09
C GLN A 70 -0.62 11.23 -0.79
N LEU A 71 -0.10 10.01 -0.66
CA LEU A 71 1.13 9.59 -1.33
C LEU A 71 1.01 9.69 -2.86
N ALA A 72 -0.11 9.28 -3.45
CA ALA A 72 -0.34 9.41 -4.88
C ALA A 72 -0.31 10.88 -5.35
N ARG A 73 -0.83 11.82 -4.54
CA ARG A 73 -0.78 13.26 -4.84
C ARG A 73 0.63 13.84 -4.68
N ASP A 74 1.29 13.56 -3.57
CA ASP A 74 2.65 14.03 -3.27
C ASP A 74 3.68 13.52 -4.30
N TYR A 75 3.48 12.28 -4.77
CA TYR A 75 4.44 11.59 -5.62
C TYR A 75 4.13 11.62 -7.12
N ALA A 76 3.07 12.33 -7.54
CA ALA A 76 2.75 12.53 -8.95
C ALA A 76 4.01 12.94 -9.76
N PRO A 77 4.21 12.40 -10.98
CA PRO A 77 3.32 11.50 -11.74
C PRO A 77 3.43 10.00 -11.38
N LEU A 78 4.19 9.61 -10.35
CA LEU A 78 4.27 8.20 -9.94
C LEU A 78 2.89 7.70 -9.49
N ARG A 79 2.57 6.46 -9.85
CA ARG A 79 1.34 5.81 -9.38
C ARG A 79 1.59 5.14 -8.05
N VAL A 80 0.71 5.38 -7.08
CA VAL A 80 0.77 4.75 -5.77
C VAL A 80 -0.60 4.18 -5.45
N ASN A 81 -0.68 2.87 -5.24
CA ASN A 81 -1.88 2.19 -4.81
C ASN A 81 -1.59 1.37 -3.55
N GLY A 82 -2.62 1.02 -2.80
CA GLY A 82 -2.55 0.16 -1.63
C GLY A 82 -3.24 -1.17 -1.89
N LEU A 83 -2.80 -2.19 -1.17
CA LEU A 83 -3.42 -3.51 -1.09
C LEU A 83 -3.58 -3.88 0.37
N GLN A 84 -4.75 -4.36 0.74
CA GLN A 84 -5.04 -4.94 2.05
C GLN A 84 -5.74 -6.30 1.87
N GLU A 85 -5.61 -7.18 2.84
CA GLU A 85 -6.25 -8.51 2.80
C GLU A 85 -7.38 -8.61 3.79
N ASN A 86 -8.50 -9.21 3.40
CA ASN A 86 -9.64 -9.44 4.27
C ASN A 86 -9.58 -10.82 4.93
N GLY A 87 -8.60 -11.02 5.82
CA GLY A 87 -8.56 -12.16 6.76
C GLY A 87 -7.73 -13.38 6.34
N GLY A 88 -7.54 -14.27 7.31
CA GLY A 88 -7.27 -15.69 7.10
C GLY A 88 -5.84 -16.16 6.86
N ALA A 89 -5.19 -15.68 5.82
CA ALA A 89 -3.90 -16.22 5.42
C ALA A 89 -3.07 -15.07 4.88
N GLY A 90 -1.98 -14.75 5.58
CA GLY A 90 -1.14 -13.60 5.22
C GLY A 90 -0.72 -13.64 3.76
N ALA A 91 -0.64 -12.46 3.17
CA ALA A 91 -0.25 -12.15 1.79
C ALA A 91 -0.14 -13.41 0.95
N ASN A 92 -1.24 -13.87 0.34
CA ASN A 92 -1.10 -14.85 -0.72
C ASN A 92 -0.24 -14.19 -1.80
N ASP A 93 1.06 -14.52 -1.80
CA ASP A 93 2.05 -13.85 -2.64
C ASP A 93 1.61 -13.88 -4.11
N ALA A 94 0.90 -14.93 -4.53
CA ALA A 94 0.30 -15.02 -5.85
C ALA A 94 -0.76 -13.93 -6.11
N ALA A 95 -1.65 -13.64 -5.16
CA ALA A 95 -2.67 -12.60 -5.31
C ALA A 95 -2.07 -11.18 -5.29
N VAL A 96 -1.00 -10.97 -4.52
CA VAL A 96 -0.22 -9.72 -4.54
C VAL A 96 0.44 -9.53 -5.91
N ASP A 97 1.07 -10.58 -6.42
CA ASP A 97 1.75 -10.58 -7.72
C ASP A 97 0.76 -10.39 -8.88
N GLU A 98 -0.38 -11.08 -8.88
CA GLU A 98 -1.47 -10.90 -9.86
C GLU A 98 -2.01 -9.47 -9.85
N THR A 99 -2.21 -8.89 -8.66
CA THR A 99 -2.66 -7.49 -8.54
C THR A 99 -1.61 -6.53 -9.07
N ALA A 100 -0.33 -6.77 -8.76
CA ALA A 100 0.77 -5.95 -9.26
C ALA A 100 0.90 -6.05 -10.79
N GLU A 101 0.78 -7.25 -11.37
CA GLU A 101 0.81 -7.48 -12.81
C GLU A 101 -0.37 -6.77 -13.50
N TRP A 102 -1.59 -6.93 -12.98
CA TRP A 102 -2.75 -6.22 -13.51
C TRP A 102 -2.57 -4.69 -13.48
N LEU A 103 -2.03 -4.14 -12.38
CA LEU A 103 -1.75 -2.70 -12.25
C LEU A 103 -0.69 -2.20 -13.24
N GLN A 104 0.21 -3.05 -13.74
CA GLN A 104 1.15 -2.66 -14.81
C GLN A 104 0.41 -2.26 -16.09
N GLY A 105 -0.66 -2.97 -16.45
CA GLY A 105 -1.49 -2.67 -17.62
C GLY A 105 -2.46 -1.50 -17.41
N ALA A 106 -2.82 -1.19 -16.16
CA ALA A 106 -3.85 -0.21 -15.83
C ALA A 106 -3.31 1.21 -15.56
N SER A 107 -2.65 1.84 -16.53
CA SER A 107 -1.90 3.10 -16.37
C SER A 107 -2.70 4.29 -15.80
N GLY A 108 -4.03 4.28 -15.89
CA GLY A 108 -4.91 5.31 -15.31
C GLY A 108 -5.20 5.17 -13.81
N ILE A 109 -4.76 4.09 -13.16
CA ILE A 109 -5.14 3.78 -11.78
C ILE A 109 -4.05 4.22 -10.78
N THR A 110 -4.41 5.14 -9.89
CA THR A 110 -3.59 5.60 -8.76
C THR A 110 -4.49 6.04 -7.59
N GLY A 111 -3.95 6.05 -6.38
CA GLY A 111 -4.64 6.49 -5.17
C GLY A 111 -5.74 5.53 -4.69
N GLN A 112 -5.75 4.28 -5.14
CA GLN A 112 -6.77 3.29 -4.77
C GLN A 112 -6.25 2.31 -3.71
N LEU A 113 -7.16 1.79 -2.87
CA LEU A 113 -6.89 0.73 -1.91
C LEU A 113 -7.69 -0.52 -2.29
N PHE A 114 -7.01 -1.53 -2.79
CA PHE A 114 -7.60 -2.82 -3.18
C PHE A 114 -7.72 -3.73 -1.97
N THR A 115 -8.76 -4.55 -1.95
CA THR A 115 -8.99 -5.55 -0.91
C THR A 115 -8.99 -6.93 -1.55
N LEU A 116 -8.09 -7.81 -1.11
CA LEU A 116 -8.13 -9.23 -1.42
C LEU A 116 -9.15 -9.90 -0.49
N GLY A 117 -10.01 -10.75 -1.05
CA GLY A 117 -11.07 -11.47 -0.34
C GLY A 117 -10.64 -12.85 0.13
#